data_AF-A0A1A7BG97-F1
#
_entry.id   AF-A0A1A7BG97-F1
#
_cell.length_a   1.000
_cell.length_b   1.000
_cell.length_c   1.000
_cell.angle_alpha   90.00
_cell.angle_beta   90.00
_cell.angle_gamma   90.00
#
_symmetry.space_group_name_H-M   'P 1'
#
loop_
_entity.id
_entity.type
_entity.pdbx_description
1 polymer ?
#
loop_
_entity_poly.entity_id
_entity_poly.type
_entity_poly.pdbx_seq_one_letter_code
_entity_poly.pdbx_strand_id
1 'polypeptide(L)'
;MGVPHLDGSEPRIALFGHSYWMGKIGQAQLGPIYLGWLGVISLAFGFMALFIIGMNFAAQVNWSPQAFMREFFWLSLDPPGPEYGFSPFVPLDKGGWFIMTGAFLTISVLTWWARTYYRAKALGMGMHIPWAFASAIWLFLVLGFIRPLLMGEWAQAVPYGIFSHLDWTNNFSLLYGNLFYNPFHALSIVFLYGSALLFAMHGATILALGRYGGEREIEQITDRGTAAERGALFWRWVMGFNASFESIHRWAWWFAVLTTLTGGIGILITGTVVDNWRLWAEEHYYAPSTIHYDPSGAANIS
;
A
#
# COMPACT_ATOMS: atom_id res chain seq x y z
N MET A 1 -2.60 20.54 22.49
CA MET A 1 -3.97 20.76 21.96
C MET A 1 -4.06 20.78 20.43
N GLY A 2 -2.95 21.07 19.71
CA GLY A 2 -2.92 21.14 18.25
C GLY A 2 -3.51 22.44 17.70
N VAL A 3 -3.29 22.72 16.42
CA VAL A 3 -3.88 23.89 15.73
C VAL A 3 -5.41 23.82 15.82
N PRO A 4 -6.12 24.94 16.11
CA PRO A 4 -7.58 24.98 16.08
C PRO A 4 -8.14 24.56 14.72
N HIS A 5 -9.30 23.90 14.71
CA HIS A 5 -9.96 23.58 13.44
C HIS A 5 -10.60 24.86 12.88
N LEU A 6 -10.44 25.09 11.58
CA LEU A 6 -10.96 26.29 10.91
C LEU A 6 -12.44 26.14 10.49
N ASP A 7 -13.01 24.94 10.62
CA ASP A 7 -14.31 24.55 10.07
C ASP A 7 -15.42 24.39 11.12
N GLY A 8 -15.15 24.73 12.39
CA GLY A 8 -16.10 24.53 13.48
C GLY A 8 -16.38 23.06 13.80
N SER A 9 -15.52 22.13 13.36
CA SER A 9 -15.67 20.71 13.65
C SER A 9 -15.54 20.37 15.14
N GLU A 10 -16.07 19.20 15.51
CA GLU A 10 -16.11 18.72 16.90
C GLU A 10 -14.72 18.78 17.59
N PRO A 11 -14.69 19.05 18.91
CA PRO A 11 -13.45 19.10 19.65
C PRO A 11 -12.72 17.75 19.60
N ARG A 12 -11.39 17.80 19.69
CA ARG A 12 -10.57 16.58 19.82
C ARG A 12 -10.87 15.88 21.15
N ILE A 13 -10.80 14.56 21.16
CA ILE A 13 -10.86 13.78 22.39
C ILE A 13 -9.59 14.07 23.19
N ALA A 14 -9.77 14.49 24.44
CA ALA A 14 -8.74 14.88 25.40
C ALA A 14 -7.98 13.68 25.98
N LEU A 15 -7.48 12.79 25.11
CA LEU A 15 -6.62 11.68 25.50
C LEU A 15 -5.15 12.11 25.37
N PHE A 16 -4.43 12.18 26.49
CA PHE A 16 -3.05 12.63 26.52
C PHE A 16 -2.15 11.64 27.26
N GLY A 17 -0.96 11.41 26.72
CA GLY A 17 0.09 10.66 27.37
C GLY A 17 1.46 11.09 26.87
N HIS A 18 2.51 10.68 27.60
CA HIS A 18 3.89 10.84 27.16
C HIS A 18 4.62 9.51 27.27
N SER A 19 5.43 9.19 26.26
CA SER A 19 6.26 7.99 26.23
C SER A 19 7.73 8.37 26.20
N TYR A 20 8.46 7.99 27.26
CA TYR A 20 9.91 8.18 27.34
C TYR A 20 10.63 7.52 26.16
N TRP A 21 10.25 6.28 25.84
CA TRP A 21 10.90 5.51 24.78
C TRP A 21 10.63 6.08 23.39
N MET A 22 9.42 6.57 23.12
CA MET A 22 9.14 7.26 21.85
C MET A 22 9.91 8.58 21.73
N GLY A 23 10.07 9.30 22.85
CA GLY A 23 10.88 10.52 22.90
C GLY A 23 12.35 10.33 22.58
N LYS A 24 12.89 9.10 22.63
CA LYS A 24 14.28 8.82 22.23
C LYS A 24 14.48 8.79 20.71
N ILE A 25 13.42 8.57 19.94
CA ILE A 25 13.48 8.43 18.48
C ILE A 25 12.59 9.46 17.74
N GLY A 26 11.86 10.32 18.46
CA GLY A 26 10.95 11.30 17.87
C GLY A 26 10.13 12.08 18.92
N GLN A 27 8.87 12.35 18.60
CA GLN A 27 7.93 13.06 19.50
C GLN A 27 7.45 12.14 20.64
N ALA A 28 7.51 12.61 21.88
CA ALA A 28 7.10 11.85 23.07
C ALA A 28 5.58 11.88 23.33
N GLN A 29 4.86 12.84 22.77
CA GLN A 29 3.44 13.09 23.04
C GLN A 29 2.55 12.05 22.34
N LEU A 30 1.61 11.48 23.09
CA LEU A 30 0.52 10.64 22.61
C LEU A 30 -0.81 11.41 22.67
N GLY A 31 -1.51 11.47 21.55
CA GLY A 31 -2.76 12.25 21.43
C GLY A 31 -2.55 13.76 21.45
N PRO A 32 -3.63 14.57 21.46
CA PRO A 32 -5.04 14.18 21.39
C PRO A 32 -5.42 13.70 19.99
N ILE A 33 -6.53 12.96 19.88
CA ILE A 33 -7.05 12.45 18.60
C ILE A 33 -8.40 13.08 18.27
N TYR A 34 -8.61 13.41 17.00
CA TYR A 34 -9.95 13.78 16.52
C TYR A 34 -10.76 12.53 16.20
N LEU A 35 -12.02 12.41 16.62
CA LEU A 35 -12.85 11.26 16.30
C LEU A 35 -14.31 11.67 16.04
N GLY A 36 -14.57 12.25 14.87
CA GLY A 36 -15.94 12.44 14.38
C GLY A 36 -16.53 11.17 13.74
N TRP A 37 -17.77 11.27 13.26
CA TRP A 37 -18.55 10.15 12.70
C TRP A 37 -17.81 9.26 11.69
N LEU A 38 -17.08 9.85 10.73
CA LEU A 38 -16.30 9.08 9.75
C LEU A 38 -15.25 8.19 10.41
N GLY A 39 -14.62 8.66 11.50
CA GLY A 39 -13.67 7.87 12.26
C GLY A 39 -14.35 6.77 13.08
N VAL A 40 -15.50 7.05 13.68
CA VAL A 40 -16.27 6.05 14.43
C VAL A 40 -16.74 4.93 13.51
N ILE A 41 -17.33 5.27 12.36
CA ILE A 41 -17.75 4.30 11.34
C ILE A 41 -16.55 3.47 10.87
N SER A 42 -15.44 4.13 10.55
CA SER A 42 -14.24 3.43 10.09
C SER A 42 -13.73 2.41 11.11
N LEU A 43 -13.63 2.80 12.39
CA LEU A 43 -13.18 1.89 13.45
C LEU A 43 -14.18 0.77 13.71
N ALA A 44 -15.49 1.04 13.71
CA ALA A 44 -16.51 0.02 13.96
C ALA A 44 -16.53 -1.05 12.86
N PHE A 45 -16.50 -0.64 11.59
CA PHE A 45 -16.47 -1.58 10.46
C PHE A 45 -15.13 -2.30 10.34
N GLY A 46 -14.01 -1.62 10.63
CA GLY A 46 -12.68 -2.25 10.64
C GLY A 46 -12.56 -3.29 11.74
N PHE A 47 -13.08 -2.99 12.93
CA PHE A 47 -13.18 -3.95 14.03
C PHE A 47 -14.05 -5.14 13.63
N MET A 48 -15.22 -4.92 13.02
CA MET A 48 -16.10 -6.00 12.60
C MET A 48 -15.44 -6.92 11.57
N ALA A 49 -14.71 -6.36 10.59
CA ALA A 49 -13.96 -7.15 9.62
C ALA A 49 -12.89 -8.04 10.31
N LEU A 50 -12.09 -7.46 11.22
CA LEU A 50 -11.10 -8.22 11.98
C LEU A 50 -11.74 -9.27 12.91
N PHE A 51 -12.87 -8.94 13.51
CA PHE A 51 -13.61 -9.83 14.38
C PHE A 51 -14.13 -11.04 13.60
N ILE A 52 -14.72 -10.84 12.42
CA ILE A 52 -15.19 -11.95 11.57
C ILE A 52 -14.02 -12.87 11.16
N ILE A 53 -12.88 -12.30 10.75
CA ILE A 53 -11.68 -13.07 10.44
C ILE A 53 -11.25 -13.92 11.66
N GLY A 54 -11.10 -13.29 12.82
CA GLY A 54 -10.70 -13.96 14.06
C GLY A 54 -11.66 -15.06 14.49
N MET A 55 -12.97 -14.85 14.35
CA MET A 55 -13.98 -15.85 14.68
C MET A 55 -13.98 -17.03 13.71
N ASN A 56 -13.76 -16.79 12.41
CA ASN A 56 -13.62 -17.87 11.42
C ASN A 56 -12.33 -18.67 11.64
N PHE A 57 -11.24 -18.01 12.04
CA PHE A 57 -10.00 -18.67 12.41
C PHE A 57 -10.19 -19.55 13.65
N ALA A 58 -10.87 -19.03 14.69
CA ALA A 58 -11.17 -19.79 15.89
C ALA A 58 -12.06 -21.01 15.60
N ALA A 59 -13.05 -20.87 14.71
CA ALA A 59 -13.92 -21.96 14.30
C ALA A 59 -13.15 -23.10 13.58
N GLN A 60 -12.17 -22.78 12.73
CA GLN A 60 -11.34 -23.78 12.03
C GLN A 60 -10.57 -24.71 12.98
N VAL A 61 -10.19 -24.20 14.15
CA VAL A 61 -9.44 -24.95 15.17
C VAL A 61 -10.31 -25.38 16.36
N ASN A 62 -11.63 -25.51 16.13
CA ASN A 62 -12.61 -25.92 17.15
C ASN A 62 -12.53 -25.09 18.44
N TRP A 63 -12.30 -23.78 18.32
CA TRP A 63 -12.21 -22.83 19.43
C TRP A 63 -11.07 -23.11 20.44
N SER A 64 -10.09 -23.94 20.08
CA SER A 64 -8.93 -24.22 20.93
C SER A 64 -7.92 -23.06 20.87
N PRO A 65 -7.65 -22.34 21.98
CA PRO A 65 -6.69 -21.23 21.97
C PRO A 65 -5.27 -21.67 21.64
N GLN A 66 -4.90 -22.90 22.04
CA GLN A 66 -3.57 -23.46 21.78
C GLN A 66 -3.38 -23.76 20.28
N ALA A 67 -4.39 -24.39 19.65
CA ALA A 67 -4.35 -24.67 18.22
C ALA A 67 -4.42 -23.37 17.41
N PHE A 68 -5.24 -22.40 17.83
CA PHE A 68 -5.30 -21.07 17.22
C PHE A 68 -3.92 -20.41 17.15
N MET A 69 -3.19 -20.38 18.27
CA MET A 69 -1.85 -19.79 18.31
C MET A 69 -0.82 -20.59 17.50
N ARG A 70 -0.90 -21.92 17.53
CA ARG A 70 -0.01 -22.79 16.75
C ARG A 70 -0.21 -22.62 15.25
N GLU A 71 -1.46 -22.52 14.81
CA GLU A 71 -1.85 -22.56 13.40
C GLU A 71 -2.11 -21.16 12.82
N PHE A 72 -2.02 -20.09 13.62
CA PHE A 72 -2.41 -18.72 13.27
C PHE A 72 -1.97 -18.27 11.86
N PHE A 73 -0.77 -18.63 11.41
CA PHE A 73 -0.27 -18.25 10.09
C PHE A 73 -0.88 -19.04 8.92
N TRP A 74 -1.39 -20.24 9.18
CA TRP A 74 -2.02 -21.13 8.19
C TRP A 74 -3.54 -20.99 8.14
N LEU A 75 -4.16 -20.36 9.14
CA LEU A 75 -5.61 -20.11 9.13
C LEU A 75 -5.98 -19.12 8.02
N SER A 76 -7.12 -19.36 7.38
CA SER A 76 -7.58 -18.57 6.25
C SER A 76 -9.09 -18.37 6.25
N LEU A 77 -9.55 -17.21 5.81
CA LEU A 77 -10.94 -16.97 5.44
C LEU A 77 -10.96 -16.79 3.92
N ASP A 78 -11.37 -17.86 3.23
CA ASP A 78 -11.28 -17.98 1.79
C ASP A 78 -12.51 -17.41 1.06
N PRO A 79 -12.35 -16.93 -0.18
CA PRO A 79 -13.48 -16.51 -1.00
C PRO A 79 -14.43 -17.68 -1.33
N PRO A 80 -15.69 -17.39 -1.70
CA PRO A 80 -16.59 -18.37 -2.29
C PRO A 80 -15.97 -19.09 -3.49
N GLY A 81 -16.34 -20.36 -3.67
CA GLY A 81 -15.95 -21.15 -4.84
C GLY A 81 -16.53 -20.59 -6.16
N PRO A 82 -15.94 -20.96 -7.32
CA PRO A 82 -16.38 -20.51 -8.64
C PRO A 82 -17.87 -20.76 -8.93
N GLU A 83 -18.47 -21.80 -8.36
CA GLU A 83 -19.87 -22.17 -8.53
C GLU A 83 -20.85 -21.08 -8.05
N TYR A 84 -20.40 -20.16 -7.19
CA TYR A 84 -21.20 -19.03 -6.70
C TYR A 84 -21.04 -17.75 -7.55
N GLY A 85 -20.15 -17.75 -8.55
CA GLY A 85 -19.86 -16.59 -9.39
C GLY A 85 -19.57 -15.33 -8.56
N PHE A 86 -20.05 -14.18 -9.03
CA PHE A 86 -19.98 -12.90 -8.31
C PHE A 86 -21.28 -12.56 -7.56
N SER A 87 -21.96 -13.58 -7.01
CA SER A 87 -23.18 -13.36 -6.22
C SER A 87 -22.85 -12.69 -4.88
N PRO A 88 -23.56 -11.64 -4.46
CA PRO A 88 -23.43 -11.10 -3.10
C PRO A 88 -24.09 -12.00 -2.04
N PHE A 89 -24.94 -12.94 -2.45
CA PHE A 89 -25.68 -13.84 -1.56
C PHE A 89 -25.11 -15.25 -1.65
N VAL A 90 -24.21 -15.59 -0.73
CA VAL A 90 -23.59 -16.91 -0.60
C VAL A 90 -23.80 -17.40 0.85
N PRO A 91 -24.08 -18.71 1.08
CA PRO A 91 -24.15 -19.25 2.43
C PRO A 91 -22.92 -18.90 3.27
N LEU A 92 -23.12 -18.61 4.56
CA LEU A 92 -22.06 -18.10 5.43
C LEU A 92 -20.85 -19.05 5.50
N ASP A 93 -21.10 -20.36 5.59
CA ASP A 93 -20.11 -21.44 5.63
C ASP A 93 -19.46 -21.75 4.26
N LYS A 94 -19.92 -21.09 3.19
CA LYS A 94 -19.44 -21.27 1.80
C LYS A 94 -18.81 -20.01 1.22
N GLY A 95 -18.36 -19.09 2.07
CA GLY A 95 -17.71 -17.84 1.66
C GLY A 95 -18.55 -16.58 1.88
N GLY A 96 -19.77 -16.69 2.42
CA GLY A 96 -20.57 -15.52 2.81
C GLY A 96 -19.86 -14.64 3.85
N TRP A 97 -19.10 -15.24 4.78
CA TRP A 97 -18.27 -14.49 5.72
C TRP A 97 -17.15 -13.70 5.04
N PHE A 98 -16.58 -14.22 3.96
CA PHE A 98 -15.56 -13.51 3.18
C PHE A 98 -16.12 -12.24 2.54
N ILE A 99 -17.28 -12.35 1.86
CA ILE A 99 -17.93 -11.21 1.21
C ILE A 99 -18.28 -10.14 2.25
N MET A 100 -18.81 -10.55 3.41
CA MET A 100 -19.16 -9.63 4.49
C MET A 100 -17.93 -8.92 5.06
N THR A 101 -16.84 -9.66 5.31
CA THR A 101 -15.55 -9.10 5.71
C THR A 101 -15.05 -8.08 4.70
N GLY A 102 -15.08 -8.39 3.41
CA GLY A 102 -14.65 -7.50 2.34
C GLY A 102 -15.47 -6.23 2.25
N ALA A 103 -16.80 -6.33 2.40
CA ALA A 103 -17.69 -5.17 2.43
C ALA A 103 -17.38 -4.27 3.64
N PHE A 104 -17.25 -4.84 4.84
CA PHE A 104 -16.95 -4.08 6.05
C PHE A 104 -15.56 -3.44 6.01
N LEU A 105 -14.54 -4.17 5.56
CA LEU A 105 -13.19 -3.64 5.39
C LEU A 105 -13.17 -2.49 4.37
N THR A 106 -13.90 -2.62 3.26
CA THR A 106 -13.99 -1.57 2.23
C THR A 106 -14.66 -0.31 2.79
N ILE A 107 -15.78 -0.45 3.51
CA ILE A 107 -16.44 0.69 4.19
C ILE A 107 -15.48 1.36 5.17
N SER A 108 -14.75 0.55 5.96
CA SER A 108 -13.77 1.06 6.93
C SER A 108 -12.69 1.90 6.26
N VAL A 109 -12.10 1.39 5.16
CA VAL A 109 -11.02 2.06 4.42
C VAL A 109 -11.52 3.34 3.72
N LEU A 110 -12.67 3.31 3.05
CA LEU A 110 -13.22 4.47 2.36
C LEU A 110 -13.64 5.59 3.32
N THR A 111 -14.19 5.23 4.48
CA THR A 111 -14.52 6.22 5.51
C THR A 111 -13.26 6.77 6.20
N TRP A 112 -12.19 5.98 6.32
CA TRP A 112 -10.88 6.47 6.75
C TRP A 112 -10.30 7.44 5.72
N TRP A 113 -10.43 7.15 4.43
CA TRP A 113 -10.01 8.05 3.37
C TRP A 113 -10.76 9.39 3.45
N ALA A 114 -12.09 9.35 3.56
CA ALA A 114 -12.90 10.56 3.73
C ALA A 114 -12.46 11.34 4.98
N ARG A 115 -12.17 10.64 6.09
CA ARG A 115 -11.61 11.25 7.30
C ARG A 115 -10.29 11.98 7.00
N THR A 116 -9.34 11.36 6.27
CA THR A 116 -8.08 12.05 5.92
C THR A 116 -8.32 13.33 5.11
N TYR A 117 -9.26 13.28 4.16
CA TYR A 117 -9.67 14.44 3.35
C TYR A 117 -10.23 15.58 4.20
N TYR A 118 -11.21 15.30 5.06
CA TYR A 118 -11.82 16.32 5.91
C TYR A 118 -10.87 16.86 6.98
N ARG A 119 -9.86 16.09 7.41
CA ARG A 119 -8.84 16.61 8.33
C ARG A 119 -7.85 17.55 7.64
N ALA A 120 -7.44 17.26 6.41
CA ALA A 120 -6.65 18.21 5.63
C ALA A 120 -7.44 19.50 5.37
N LYS A 121 -8.72 19.38 4.99
CA LYS A 121 -9.61 20.53 4.76
C LYS A 121 -9.78 21.41 6.00
N ALA A 122 -10.02 20.80 7.16
CA ALA A 122 -10.21 21.52 8.43
C ALA A 122 -8.99 22.35 8.86
N LEU A 123 -7.81 22.03 8.33
CA LEU A 123 -6.55 22.71 8.61
C LEU A 123 -6.09 23.61 7.45
N GLY A 124 -6.89 23.74 6.37
CA GLY A 124 -6.52 24.52 5.18
C GLY A 124 -5.33 23.95 4.40
N MET A 125 -5.05 22.65 4.54
CA MET A 125 -3.90 21.99 3.91
C MET A 125 -4.23 21.46 2.51
N GLY A 126 -3.20 21.28 1.68
CA GLY A 126 -3.34 20.63 0.37
C GLY A 126 -3.69 19.13 0.49
N MET A 127 -4.29 18.57 -0.57
CA MET A 127 -4.86 17.21 -0.57
C MET A 127 -3.86 16.09 -0.95
N HIS A 128 -2.57 16.32 -0.76
CA HIS A 128 -1.52 15.36 -1.15
C HIS A 128 -1.66 14.00 -0.46
N ILE A 129 -2.00 13.96 0.83
CA ILE A 129 -2.16 12.69 1.58
C ILE A 129 -3.41 11.91 1.15
N PRO A 130 -4.62 12.52 1.07
CA PRO A 130 -5.79 11.84 0.52
C PRO A 130 -5.58 11.29 -0.89
N TRP A 131 -4.88 12.00 -1.78
CA TRP A 131 -4.60 11.52 -3.13
C TRP A 131 -3.61 10.35 -3.15
N ALA A 132 -2.57 10.38 -2.32
CA ALA A 132 -1.68 9.22 -2.20
C ALA A 132 -2.40 8.00 -1.64
N PHE A 133 -3.27 8.20 -0.64
CA PHE A 133 -4.05 7.12 -0.07
C PHE A 133 -5.06 6.55 -1.08
N ALA A 134 -5.66 7.39 -1.93
CA ALA A 134 -6.54 6.93 -3.01
C ALA A 134 -5.83 5.98 -3.98
N SER A 135 -4.53 6.20 -4.28
CA SER A 135 -3.73 5.28 -5.10
C SER A 135 -3.51 3.92 -4.43
N ALA A 136 -3.33 3.88 -3.11
CA ALA A 136 -3.25 2.61 -2.38
C ALA A 136 -4.61 1.88 -2.35
N ILE A 137 -5.69 2.63 -2.16
CA ILE A 137 -7.07 2.11 -2.22
C ILE A 137 -7.38 1.55 -3.61
N TRP A 138 -6.85 2.16 -4.67
CA TRP A 138 -6.98 1.64 -6.03
C TRP A 138 -6.47 0.21 -6.15
N LEU A 139 -5.22 -0.07 -5.76
CA LEU A 139 -4.69 -1.45 -5.79
C LEU A 139 -5.50 -2.41 -4.91
N PHE A 140 -5.88 -1.97 -3.71
CA PHE A 140 -6.72 -2.75 -2.79
C PHE A 140 -8.07 -3.15 -3.43
N LEU A 141 -8.76 -2.20 -4.05
CA LEU A 141 -10.03 -2.45 -4.73
C LEU A 141 -9.84 -3.31 -5.97
N VAL A 142 -8.76 -3.13 -6.73
CA VAL A 142 -8.47 -3.98 -7.88
C VAL A 142 -8.33 -5.45 -7.46
N LEU A 143 -7.54 -5.73 -6.43
CA LEU A 143 -7.27 -7.08 -5.93
C LEU A 143 -8.52 -7.78 -5.38
N GLY A 144 -9.31 -7.08 -4.56
CA GLY A 144 -10.40 -7.69 -3.80
C GLY A 144 -11.79 -7.52 -4.39
N PHE A 145 -11.98 -6.64 -5.37
CA PHE A 145 -13.32 -6.26 -5.85
C PHE A 145 -13.41 -6.06 -7.37
N ILE A 146 -12.69 -5.10 -7.94
CA ILE A 146 -12.86 -4.69 -9.34
C ILE A 146 -12.46 -5.81 -10.30
N ARG A 147 -11.28 -6.44 -10.13
CA ARG A 147 -10.88 -7.54 -11.00
C ARG A 147 -11.79 -8.77 -10.80
N PRO A 148 -12.06 -9.24 -9.57
CA PRO A 148 -13.03 -10.32 -9.36
C PRO A 148 -14.41 -10.07 -10.01
N LEU A 149 -14.92 -8.83 -9.95
CA LEU A 149 -16.16 -8.43 -10.62
C LEU A 149 -16.06 -8.59 -12.15
N LEU A 150 -14.96 -8.11 -12.76
CA LEU A 150 -14.74 -8.21 -14.20
C LEU A 150 -14.52 -9.65 -14.68
N MET A 151 -13.93 -10.50 -13.84
CA MET A 151 -13.78 -11.93 -14.09
C MET A 151 -15.08 -12.72 -13.86
N GLY A 152 -16.06 -12.12 -13.16
CA GLY A 152 -17.37 -12.73 -12.90
C GLY A 152 -17.42 -13.71 -11.73
N GLU A 153 -16.38 -13.77 -10.89
CA GLU A 153 -16.31 -14.72 -9.77
C GLU A 153 -15.48 -14.22 -8.57
N TRP A 154 -15.98 -14.46 -7.35
CA TRP A 154 -15.28 -14.09 -6.11
C TRP A 154 -14.01 -14.92 -5.86
N ALA A 155 -13.92 -16.13 -6.41
CA ALA A 155 -12.76 -17.02 -6.27
C ALA A 155 -11.44 -16.38 -6.74
N GLN A 156 -11.52 -15.32 -7.55
CA GLN A 156 -10.38 -14.54 -8.03
C GLN A 156 -9.82 -13.55 -7.00
N ALA A 157 -10.56 -13.29 -5.91
CA ALA A 157 -10.16 -12.36 -4.86
C ALA A 157 -9.11 -12.97 -3.91
N VAL A 158 -8.37 -12.11 -3.24
CA VAL A 158 -7.33 -12.50 -2.27
C VAL A 158 -7.97 -13.02 -0.97
N PRO A 159 -7.60 -14.20 -0.44
CA PRO A 159 -8.10 -14.69 0.84
C PRO A 159 -7.55 -13.89 2.03
N TYR A 160 -8.28 -13.89 3.15
CA TYR A 160 -7.81 -13.29 4.40
C TYR A 160 -7.04 -14.31 5.25
N GLY A 161 -5.72 -14.38 5.08
CA GLY A 161 -4.83 -15.20 5.89
C GLY A 161 -3.36 -14.94 5.58
N ILE A 162 -2.46 -15.26 6.52
CA ILE A 162 -1.05 -14.87 6.41
C ILE A 162 -0.33 -15.68 5.33
N PHE A 163 -0.37 -17.01 5.37
CA PHE A 163 0.24 -17.80 4.31
C PHE A 163 -0.67 -17.94 3.07
N SER A 164 -1.99 -17.99 3.25
CA SER A 164 -2.91 -18.12 2.12
C SER A 164 -2.87 -16.95 1.13
N HIS A 165 -2.67 -15.70 1.58
CA HIS A 165 -2.51 -14.57 0.65
C HIS A 165 -1.14 -14.59 -0.09
N LEU A 166 -0.10 -15.18 0.52
CA LEU A 166 1.19 -15.38 -0.15
C LEU A 166 1.07 -16.47 -1.23
N ASP A 167 0.40 -17.56 -0.89
CA ASP A 167 0.10 -18.64 -1.84
C ASP A 167 -0.73 -18.11 -3.01
N TRP A 168 -1.75 -17.29 -2.74
CA TRP A 168 -2.53 -16.60 -3.78
C TRP A 168 -1.62 -15.76 -4.69
N THR A 169 -0.70 -14.98 -4.11
CA THR A 169 0.21 -14.10 -4.87
C THR A 169 1.12 -14.91 -5.80
N ASN A 170 1.67 -16.02 -5.29
CA ASN A 170 2.48 -16.93 -6.10
C ASN A 170 1.66 -17.59 -7.20
N ASN A 171 0.51 -18.16 -6.85
CA ASN A 171 -0.38 -18.85 -7.79
C ASN A 171 -0.88 -17.92 -8.89
N PHE A 172 -1.20 -16.66 -8.57
CA PHE A 172 -1.57 -15.66 -9.55
C PHE A 172 -0.49 -15.47 -10.63
N SER A 173 0.78 -15.40 -10.22
CA SER A 173 1.90 -15.31 -11.17
C SER A 173 2.03 -16.55 -12.04
N LEU A 174 1.86 -17.74 -11.46
CA LEU A 174 1.95 -19.01 -12.18
C LEU A 174 0.82 -19.16 -13.21
N LEU A 175 -0.41 -18.86 -12.81
CA LEU A 175 -1.60 -18.98 -13.66
C LEU A 175 -1.53 -18.10 -14.91
N TYR A 176 -1.01 -16.88 -14.78
CA TYR A 176 -0.98 -15.89 -15.86
C TYR A 176 0.39 -15.76 -16.54
N GLY A 177 1.17 -16.85 -16.57
CA GLY A 177 2.38 -16.93 -17.39
C GLY A 177 3.52 -16.03 -16.93
N ASN A 178 3.78 -16.01 -15.62
CA ASN A 178 4.87 -15.31 -14.94
C ASN A 178 4.77 -13.76 -14.99
N LEU A 179 4.38 -13.17 -13.87
CA LEU A 179 4.24 -11.71 -13.71
C LEU A 179 5.54 -10.92 -13.92
N PHE A 180 6.72 -11.52 -13.94
CA PHE A 180 7.94 -10.79 -14.31
C PHE A 180 7.89 -10.25 -15.75
N TYR A 181 7.07 -10.83 -16.61
CA TYR A 181 6.85 -10.32 -17.96
C TYR A 181 5.76 -9.24 -18.02
N ASN A 182 5.02 -8.97 -16.95
CA ASN A 182 4.06 -7.88 -16.93
C ASN A 182 4.80 -6.52 -16.81
N PRO A 183 4.69 -5.61 -17.79
CA PRO A 183 5.43 -4.35 -17.77
C PRO A 183 5.00 -3.43 -16.62
N PHE A 184 3.73 -3.47 -16.21
CA PHE A 184 3.24 -2.68 -15.08
C PHE A 184 3.68 -3.25 -13.73
N HIS A 185 3.84 -4.57 -13.63
CA HIS A 185 4.47 -5.19 -12.47
C HIS A 185 5.95 -4.78 -12.35
N ALA A 186 6.69 -4.78 -13.47
CA ALA A 186 8.06 -4.28 -13.50
C ALA A 186 8.16 -2.81 -13.09
N LEU A 187 7.27 -1.94 -13.60
CA LEU A 187 7.19 -0.54 -13.19
C LEU A 187 6.89 -0.39 -11.69
N SER A 188 5.95 -1.18 -11.16
CA SER A 188 5.64 -1.18 -9.73
C SER A 188 6.87 -1.52 -8.88
N ILE A 189 7.69 -2.50 -9.31
CA ILE A 189 8.97 -2.82 -8.67
C ILE A 189 9.96 -1.65 -8.75
N VAL A 190 10.10 -1.01 -9.92
CA VAL A 190 10.97 0.17 -10.09
C VAL A 190 10.58 1.28 -9.12
N PHE A 191 9.29 1.55 -8.97
CA PHE A 191 8.80 2.57 -8.06
C PHE A 191 8.90 2.17 -6.59
N LEU A 192 8.76 0.89 -6.26
CA LEU A 192 8.95 0.37 -4.90
C LEU A 192 10.42 0.49 -4.47
N TYR A 193 11.34 0.01 -5.30
CA TYR A 193 12.79 0.12 -5.07
C TYR A 193 13.23 1.58 -5.08
N GLY A 194 12.70 2.37 -6.02
CA GLY A 194 12.95 3.80 -6.08
C GLY A 194 12.43 4.55 -4.85
N SER A 195 11.32 4.13 -4.25
CA SER A 195 10.82 4.71 -3.00
C SER A 195 11.78 4.45 -1.84
N ALA A 196 12.27 3.22 -1.69
CA ALA A 196 13.27 2.89 -0.68
C ALA A 196 14.59 3.67 -0.90
N LEU A 197 15.05 3.75 -2.15
CA LEU A 197 16.24 4.50 -2.54
C LEU A 197 16.08 6.00 -2.22
N LEU A 198 15.01 6.63 -2.68
CA LEU A 198 14.77 8.06 -2.47
C LEU A 198 14.61 8.40 -0.99
N PHE A 199 13.91 7.57 -0.21
CA PHE A 199 13.77 7.82 1.23
C PHE A 199 15.11 7.66 1.96
N ALA A 200 15.93 6.67 1.59
CA ALA A 200 17.26 6.51 2.15
C ALA A 200 18.17 7.72 1.81
N MET A 201 18.19 8.14 0.55
CA MET A 201 18.94 9.32 0.09
C MET A 201 18.48 10.59 0.82
N HIS A 202 17.17 10.84 0.85
CA HIS A 202 16.60 12.03 1.45
C HIS A 202 16.78 12.04 2.97
N GLY A 203 16.40 10.97 3.68
CA GLY A 203 16.54 10.88 5.14
C GLY A 203 17.99 11.03 5.59
N ALA A 204 18.94 10.40 4.91
CA ALA A 204 20.37 10.57 5.19
C ALA A 204 20.83 12.01 4.94
N THR A 205 20.34 12.65 3.86
CA THR A 205 20.65 14.06 3.55
C THR A 205 20.16 14.99 4.66
N ILE A 206 18.91 14.86 5.09
CA ILE A 206 18.34 15.72 6.13
C ILE A 206 19.08 15.55 7.46
N LEU A 207 19.38 14.31 7.86
CA LEU A 207 20.15 14.05 9.07
C LEU A 207 21.58 14.63 8.99
N ALA A 208 22.25 14.50 7.84
CA ALA A 208 23.58 15.09 7.62
C ALA A 208 23.56 16.62 7.72
N LEU A 209 22.45 17.24 7.34
CA LEU A 209 22.21 18.69 7.39
C LEU A 209 21.63 19.17 8.73
N GLY A 210 21.38 18.28 9.70
CA GLY A 210 20.77 18.64 10.98
C GLY A 210 21.53 19.74 11.76
N ARG A 211 22.86 19.79 11.61
CA ARG A 211 23.69 20.88 12.19
C ARG A 211 23.38 22.28 11.63
N TYR A 212 22.66 22.34 10.52
CA TYR A 212 22.22 23.56 9.84
C TYR A 212 20.69 23.76 9.94
N GLY A 213 19.99 22.93 10.72
CA GLY A 213 18.53 22.94 10.81
C GLY A 213 17.84 22.45 9.54
N GLY A 214 18.43 21.47 8.84
CA GLY A 214 17.90 20.92 7.59
C GLY A 214 16.52 20.25 7.75
N GLU A 215 16.17 19.77 8.93
CA GLU A 215 14.86 19.19 9.25
C GLU A 215 13.72 20.22 9.31
N ARG A 216 14.05 21.51 9.37
CA ARG A 216 13.09 22.63 9.33
C ARG A 216 12.75 22.97 7.89
N GLU A 217 12.17 22.00 7.20
CA GLU A 217 12.07 22.00 5.74
C GLU A 217 11.12 23.07 5.19
N ILE A 218 10.06 23.40 5.92
CA ILE A 218 9.15 24.49 5.53
C ILE A 218 9.93 25.80 5.42
N GLU A 219 10.74 26.12 6.43
CA GLU A 219 11.56 27.32 6.43
C GLU A 219 12.59 27.31 5.30
N GLN A 220 13.27 26.18 5.08
CA GLN A 220 14.23 26.03 3.97
C GLN A 220 13.60 26.12 2.57
N ILE A 221 12.31 25.78 2.44
CA ILE A 221 11.54 25.94 1.21
C ILE A 221 11.22 27.41 0.97
N THR A 222 10.75 28.12 2.01
CA THR A 222 10.33 29.52 1.88
C THR A 222 11.49 30.51 1.85
N ASP A 223 12.58 30.22 2.57
CA ASP A 223 13.77 31.05 2.67
C ASP A 223 15.01 30.14 2.63
N ARG A 224 15.69 30.12 1.47
CA ARG A 224 16.73 29.14 1.18
C ARG A 224 17.98 29.39 2.04
N GLY A 225 18.23 28.52 3.00
CA GLY A 225 19.43 28.56 3.84
C GLY A 225 20.58 27.69 3.34
N THR A 226 21.69 27.70 4.09
CA THR A 226 22.89 26.89 3.78
C THR A 226 22.62 25.38 3.84
N ALA A 227 21.63 24.93 4.60
CA ALA A 227 21.20 23.52 4.59
C ALA A 227 20.70 23.13 3.19
N ALA A 228 19.79 23.92 2.63
CA ALA A 228 19.26 23.71 1.29
C ALA A 228 20.32 23.76 0.21
N GLU A 229 21.24 24.73 0.28
CA GLU A 229 22.34 24.85 -0.68
C GLU A 229 23.30 23.66 -0.63
N ARG A 230 23.73 23.24 0.56
CA ARG A 230 24.67 22.11 0.73
C ARG A 230 24.03 20.79 0.30
N GLY A 231 22.76 20.57 0.65
CA GLY A 231 22.01 19.38 0.22
C GLY A 231 21.91 19.30 -1.30
N ALA A 232 21.57 20.41 -1.95
CA ALA A 232 21.52 20.50 -3.40
C ALA A 232 22.90 20.28 -4.05
N LEU A 233 23.94 20.95 -3.55
CA LEU A 233 25.30 20.84 -4.09
C LEU A 233 25.89 19.44 -3.94
N PHE A 234 25.67 18.77 -2.82
CA PHE A 234 26.11 17.39 -2.62
C PHE A 234 25.61 16.49 -3.75
N TRP A 235 24.30 16.47 -4.01
CA TRP A 235 23.73 15.64 -5.07
C TRP A 235 24.15 16.10 -6.46
N ARG A 236 24.25 17.42 -6.70
CA ARG A 236 24.74 17.96 -7.98
C ARG A 236 26.16 17.48 -8.29
N TRP A 237 27.03 17.44 -7.28
CA TRP A 237 28.40 16.97 -7.45
C TRP A 237 28.50 15.44 -7.55
N VAL A 238 27.61 14.69 -6.91
CA VAL A 238 27.58 13.22 -6.96
C VAL A 238 27.02 12.69 -8.28
N MET A 239 25.93 13.26 -8.79
CA MET A 239 25.19 12.69 -9.94
C MET A 239 24.84 13.69 -11.05
N GLY A 240 25.41 14.91 -11.02
CA GLY A 240 25.30 15.89 -12.11
C GLY A 240 24.02 16.74 -12.11
N PHE A 241 23.01 16.40 -11.30
CA PHE A 241 21.79 17.18 -11.09
C PHE A 241 21.34 17.10 -9.62
N ASN A 242 20.38 17.93 -9.23
CA ASN A 242 19.87 17.97 -7.86
C ASN A 242 18.40 18.40 -7.82
N ALA A 243 17.76 18.15 -6.66
CA ALA A 243 16.45 18.70 -6.33
C ALA A 243 16.56 19.96 -5.45
N SER A 244 15.44 20.64 -5.25
CA SER A 244 15.22 21.59 -4.16
C SER A 244 14.55 20.89 -2.97
N PHE A 245 14.51 21.55 -1.82
CA PHE A 245 13.79 21.04 -0.65
C PHE A 245 12.30 20.81 -0.91
N GLU A 246 11.64 21.62 -1.75
CA GLU A 246 10.25 21.37 -2.09
C GLU A 246 10.11 20.22 -3.11
N SER A 247 10.94 20.22 -4.16
CA SER A 247 10.76 19.27 -5.27
C SER A 247 11.15 17.84 -4.90
N ILE A 248 12.08 17.61 -3.97
CA ILE A 248 12.42 16.24 -3.53
C ILE A 248 11.21 15.54 -2.91
N HIS A 249 10.33 16.27 -2.20
CA HIS A 249 9.09 15.73 -1.68
C HIS A 249 8.09 15.36 -2.78
N ARG A 250 8.10 16.07 -3.91
CA ARG A 250 7.30 15.73 -5.09
C ARG A 250 7.82 14.44 -5.75
N TRP A 251 9.14 14.29 -5.88
CA TRP A 251 9.75 13.05 -6.35
C TRP A 251 9.36 11.86 -5.46
N ALA A 252 9.54 11.99 -4.15
CA ALA A 252 9.18 10.95 -3.18
C ALA A 252 7.69 10.59 -3.25
N TRP A 253 6.82 11.60 -3.30
CA TRP A 253 5.38 11.41 -3.38
C TRP A 253 4.97 10.65 -4.66
N TRP A 254 5.49 11.05 -5.83
CA TRP A 254 5.16 10.38 -7.08
C TRP A 254 5.69 8.94 -7.14
N PHE A 255 6.89 8.66 -6.65
CA PHE A 255 7.41 7.29 -6.61
C PHE A 255 6.54 6.38 -5.73
N ALA A 256 6.12 6.86 -4.56
CA ALA A 256 5.24 6.09 -3.69
C ALA A 256 3.86 5.84 -4.33
N VAL A 257 3.26 6.85 -4.96
CA VAL A 257 1.96 6.76 -5.64
C VAL A 257 2.03 5.84 -6.85
N LEU A 258 3.05 5.98 -7.69
CA LEU A 258 3.19 5.19 -8.91
C LEU A 258 3.39 3.70 -8.64
N THR A 259 3.91 3.32 -7.46
CA THR A 259 4.03 1.92 -7.03
C THR A 259 2.66 1.22 -7.05
N THR A 260 1.67 1.78 -6.36
CA THR A 260 0.34 1.17 -6.26
C THR A 260 -0.52 1.44 -7.50
N LEU A 261 -0.32 2.58 -8.18
CA LEU A 261 -1.02 2.88 -9.42
C LEU A 261 -0.70 1.87 -10.51
N THR A 262 0.58 1.67 -10.80
CA THR A 262 1.04 0.70 -11.81
C THR A 262 0.76 -0.73 -11.38
N GLY A 263 0.93 -1.06 -10.09
CA GLY A 263 0.55 -2.37 -9.55
C GLY A 263 -0.92 -2.69 -9.81
N GLY A 264 -1.83 -1.75 -9.54
CA GLY A 264 -3.26 -1.95 -9.79
C GLY A 264 -3.59 -2.07 -11.28
N ILE A 265 -2.94 -1.30 -12.16
CA ILE A 265 -3.11 -1.47 -13.62
C ILE A 265 -2.66 -2.87 -14.05
N GLY A 266 -1.49 -3.31 -13.59
CA GLY A 266 -0.93 -4.62 -13.95
C GLY A 266 -1.83 -5.78 -13.53
N ILE A 267 -2.38 -5.74 -12.31
CA ILE A 267 -3.32 -6.75 -11.84
C ILE A 267 -4.64 -6.69 -12.63
N LEU A 268 -5.20 -5.49 -12.85
CA LEU A 268 -6.49 -5.32 -13.49
C LEU A 268 -6.53 -5.98 -14.87
N ILE A 269 -5.49 -5.78 -15.69
CA ILE A 269 -5.43 -6.29 -17.07
C ILE A 269 -5.01 -7.76 -17.15
N THR A 270 -4.56 -8.36 -16.04
CA THR A 270 -4.17 -9.78 -15.98
C THR A 270 -5.41 -10.67 -15.86
N GLY A 271 -5.66 -11.49 -16.88
CA GLY A 271 -6.85 -12.35 -17.03
C GLY A 271 -8.09 -11.65 -17.61
N THR A 272 -8.13 -10.31 -17.63
CA THR A 272 -9.21 -9.56 -18.30
C THR A 272 -8.83 -9.16 -19.73
N VAL A 273 -7.54 -8.91 -19.98
CA VAL A 273 -6.99 -8.51 -21.28
C VAL A 273 -5.86 -9.44 -21.71
N VAL A 274 -4.97 -9.80 -20.77
CA VAL A 274 -3.79 -10.66 -21.03
C VAL A 274 -3.85 -11.90 -20.16
N ASP A 275 -3.96 -13.07 -20.80
CA ASP A 275 -4.03 -14.36 -20.11
C ASP A 275 -2.66 -15.01 -19.86
N ASN A 276 -1.62 -14.57 -20.59
CA ASN A 276 -0.26 -15.09 -20.42
C ASN A 276 0.78 -14.02 -20.72
N TRP A 277 1.48 -13.55 -19.69
CA TRP A 277 2.45 -12.46 -19.81
C TRP A 277 3.72 -12.86 -20.56
N ARG A 278 4.17 -14.11 -20.46
CA ARG A 278 5.32 -14.59 -21.24
C ARG A 278 5.03 -14.57 -22.74
N LEU A 279 3.85 -15.04 -23.17
CA LEU A 279 3.46 -14.99 -24.58
C LEU A 279 3.29 -13.54 -25.05
N TRP A 280 2.69 -12.68 -24.24
CA TRP A 280 2.60 -11.25 -24.54
C TRP A 280 4.00 -10.64 -24.74
N ALA A 281 4.99 -11.03 -23.93
CA ALA A 281 6.36 -10.57 -24.06
C ALA A 281 7.09 -11.07 -25.32
N GLU A 282 6.76 -12.26 -25.79
CA GLU A 282 7.28 -12.83 -27.03
C GLU A 282 6.70 -12.09 -28.24
N GLU A 283 5.39 -11.83 -28.24
CA GLU A 283 4.70 -11.06 -29.28
C GLU A 283 5.21 -9.62 -29.39
N HIS A 284 5.60 -9.02 -28.25
CA HIS A 284 6.08 -7.64 -28.16
C HIS A 284 7.62 -7.55 -28.05
N TYR A 285 8.35 -8.63 -28.37
CA TYR A 285 9.80 -8.65 -28.59
C TYR A 285 10.68 -8.20 -27.42
N TYR A 286 10.26 -8.42 -26.17
CA TYR A 286 11.12 -8.17 -25.00
C TYR A 286 11.29 -9.40 -24.09
N ALA A 287 10.69 -10.54 -24.46
CA ALA A 287 11.09 -11.83 -23.93
C ALA A 287 12.51 -12.19 -24.41
N PRO A 288 13.46 -12.53 -23.52
CA PRO A 288 14.78 -12.96 -23.95
C PRO A 288 14.68 -14.29 -24.70
N SER A 289 15.38 -14.38 -25.83
CA SER A 289 15.54 -15.62 -26.59
C SER A 289 16.68 -16.46 -26.02
N THR A 290 16.47 -17.76 -25.86
CA THR A 290 17.52 -18.70 -25.44
C THR A 290 18.26 -19.32 -26.61
N ILE A 291 17.98 -18.90 -27.85
CA ILE A 291 18.49 -19.52 -29.09
C ILE A 291 20.04 -19.41 -29.20
N HIS A 292 20.67 -18.55 -28.37
CA HIS A 292 22.13 -18.48 -28.21
C HIS A 292 22.57 -18.42 -26.73
N TYR A 293 21.75 -18.89 -25.79
CA TYR A 293 22.11 -18.90 -24.37
C TYR A 293 23.03 -20.07 -24.07
N ASP A 294 24.34 -19.80 -23.98
CA ASP A 294 25.30 -20.74 -23.39
C ASP A 294 25.30 -20.55 -21.85
N PRO A 295 24.77 -21.52 -21.08
CA PRO A 295 24.76 -21.45 -19.62
C PRO A 295 26.16 -21.47 -18.98
N SER A 296 27.22 -21.74 -19.76
CA SER A 296 28.61 -21.68 -19.30
C SER A 296 29.21 -20.27 -19.29
N GLY A 297 28.55 -19.30 -19.92
CA GLY A 297 29.05 -17.93 -20.06
C GLY A 297 30.15 -17.77 -21.13
N ALA A 298 30.41 -18.78 -21.96
CA ALA A 298 31.30 -18.57 -23.10
C ALA A 298 30.61 -17.66 -24.12
N ALA A 299 31.21 -16.50 -24.37
CA ALA A 299 30.80 -15.66 -25.49
C ALA A 299 30.96 -16.50 -26.77
N ASN A 300 29.86 -16.73 -27.48
CA ASN A 300 29.92 -17.28 -28.84
C ASN A 300 30.59 -16.23 -29.73
N ILE A 301 31.91 -16.32 -29.84
CA ILE A 301 32.69 -15.59 -30.84
C ILE A 301 32.56 -16.39 -32.14
N SER A 302 31.69 -15.93 -33.03
CA SER A 302 31.73 -16.26 -34.46
C SER A 302 32.14 -15.04 -35.25
#